data_AF-A0A7Y5UXZ4-F1
#
_entry.id   AF-A0A7Y5UXZ4-F1
#
_cell.length_a   1.000
_cell.length_b   1.000
_cell.length_c   1.000
_cell.angle_alpha   90.00
_cell.angle_beta   90.00
_cell.angle_gamma   90.00
#
_symmetry.space_group_name_H-M   'P 1'
#
loop_
_entity.id
_entity.type
_entity.pdbx_description
1 polymer ?
#
loop_
_entity_poly.entity_id
_entity_poly.type
_entity_poly.pdbx_seq_one_letter_code
_entity_poly.pdbx_strand_id
1 'polypeptide(L)'
;MEQIQQTIGYFAGLGSRVAGYPGAGAAARFVEAELRGIGLDKVAVQEYDVSIPMEKTGRLRLVGDGTELPLHGLWPNLVKTSTLPEGGLQGQLIDGGRGELRDLDGKTIEGNVVLLDFNSGDRWLNCAYLGAAAVLFVEPDSLPFTSTPSFNVTVQVTQL
;
A
#
# COMPACT_ATOMS: atom_id res chain seq x y z
N MET A 1 -16.41 -29.00 -3.26
CA MET A 1 -15.95 -27.83 -4.05
C MET A 1 -16.77 -26.58 -3.73
N GLU A 2 -18.10 -26.68 -3.66
CA GLU A 2 -19.00 -25.53 -3.37
C GLU A 2 -18.72 -24.85 -2.02
N GLN A 3 -18.57 -25.60 -0.92
CA GLN A 3 -18.23 -25.05 0.39
C GLN A 3 -16.91 -24.24 0.37
N ILE A 4 -15.87 -24.78 -0.28
CA ILE A 4 -14.57 -24.09 -0.40
C ILE A 4 -14.74 -22.77 -1.17
N GLN A 5 -15.51 -22.76 -2.26
CA GLN A 5 -15.78 -21.55 -3.03
C GLN A 5 -16.54 -20.50 -2.20
N GLN A 6 -17.53 -20.92 -1.40
CA GLN A 6 -18.25 -20.04 -0.50
C GLN A 6 -17.34 -19.43 0.57
N THR A 7 -16.49 -20.25 1.19
CA THR A 7 -15.50 -19.78 2.18
C THR A 7 -14.51 -18.79 1.56
N ILE A 8 -13.98 -19.10 0.37
CA ILE A 8 -13.09 -18.18 -0.36
C ILE A 8 -13.82 -16.88 -0.68
N GLY A 9 -15.05 -16.95 -1.19
CA GLY A 9 -15.86 -15.78 -1.52
C GLY A 9 -16.12 -14.89 -0.29
N TYR A 10 -16.42 -15.51 0.86
CA TYR A 10 -16.57 -14.80 2.12
C TYR A 10 -15.30 -14.03 2.49
N PHE A 11 -14.15 -14.71 2.57
CA PHE A 11 -12.89 -14.07 2.96
C PHE A 11 -12.41 -13.02 1.97
N ALA A 12 -12.65 -13.22 0.66
CA ALA A 12 -12.33 -12.24 -0.37
C ALA A 12 -13.20 -10.97 -0.25
N GLY A 13 -14.44 -11.12 0.23
CA GLY A 13 -15.38 -10.00 0.45
C GLY A 13 -15.12 -9.16 1.71
N LEU A 14 -14.21 -9.58 2.60
CA LEU A 14 -13.95 -8.87 3.87
C LEU A 14 -13.08 -7.61 3.72
N GLY A 15 -12.55 -7.33 2.52
CA GLY A 15 -11.54 -6.29 2.31
C GLY A 15 -10.18 -6.69 2.91
N SER A 16 -9.41 -5.71 3.39
CA SER A 16 -8.10 -5.98 4.00
C SER A 16 -8.24 -6.83 5.27
N ARG A 17 -7.47 -7.93 5.30
CA ARG A 17 -7.35 -8.82 6.46
C ARG A 17 -5.99 -8.71 7.15
N VAL A 18 -5.27 -7.60 6.93
CA VAL A 18 -4.11 -7.22 7.76
C VAL A 18 -4.59 -7.08 9.21
N ALA A 19 -3.76 -7.52 10.17
CA ALA A 19 -4.08 -7.39 11.59
C ALA A 19 -4.57 -5.96 11.93
N GLY A 20 -5.50 -5.82 12.87
CA GLY A 20 -6.15 -4.56 13.26
C GLY A 20 -7.11 -3.91 12.26
N TYR A 21 -7.14 -4.34 10.98
CA TYR A 21 -8.19 -3.92 10.06
C TYR A 21 -9.52 -4.64 10.35
N PRO A 22 -10.69 -4.04 10.03
CA PRO A 22 -12.00 -4.65 10.28
C PRO A 22 -12.16 -6.06 9.68
N GLY A 23 -11.60 -6.29 8.50
CA GLY A 23 -11.64 -7.58 7.81
C GLY A 23 -10.90 -8.69 8.56
N ALA A 24 -9.81 -8.39 9.28
CA ALA A 24 -9.11 -9.37 10.11
C ALA A 24 -9.98 -9.80 11.29
N GLY A 25 -10.66 -8.86 11.96
CA GLY A 25 -11.58 -9.17 13.05
C GLY A 25 -12.78 -10.00 12.58
N ALA A 26 -13.34 -9.69 11.41
CA ALA A 26 -14.41 -10.48 10.81
C ALA A 26 -13.95 -11.90 10.46
N ALA A 27 -12.76 -12.03 9.88
CA ALA A 27 -12.15 -13.32 9.57
C ALA A 27 -11.94 -14.18 10.81
N ALA A 28 -11.42 -13.60 11.90
CA ALA A 28 -11.21 -14.32 13.16
C ALA A 28 -12.52 -14.85 13.74
N ARG A 29 -13.58 -14.02 13.78
CA ARG A 29 -14.92 -14.44 14.24
C ARG A 29 -15.52 -15.55 13.39
N PHE A 30 -15.33 -15.49 12.06
CA PHE A 30 -15.78 -16.56 11.17
C PHE A 30 -15.08 -17.88 11.48
N VAL A 31 -13.75 -17.88 11.59
CA VAL A 31 -12.98 -19.08 11.91
C VAL A 31 -13.38 -19.64 13.27
N GLU A 32 -13.55 -18.80 14.29
CA GLU A 32 -14.03 -19.24 15.60
C GLU A 32 -15.40 -19.92 15.50
N ALA A 33 -16.34 -19.32 14.78
CA ALA A 33 -17.69 -19.86 14.61
C ALA A 33 -17.69 -21.21 13.88
N GLU A 34 -16.89 -21.35 12.82
CA GLU A 34 -16.75 -22.60 12.07
C GLU A 34 -16.13 -23.71 12.95
N LEU A 35 -15.06 -23.41 13.69
CA LEU A 35 -14.41 -24.37 14.59
C LEU A 35 -15.37 -24.85 15.69
N ARG A 36 -16.18 -23.95 16.25
CA ARG A 36 -17.24 -24.32 17.21
C ARG A 36 -18.35 -25.12 16.54
N GLY A 37 -18.75 -24.72 15.33
CA GLY A 37 -19.84 -25.34 14.57
C GLY A 37 -19.58 -26.81 14.20
N ILE A 38 -18.32 -27.19 13.98
CA ILE A 38 -17.93 -28.58 13.72
C ILE A 38 -17.75 -29.43 15.00
N GLY A 39 -18.00 -28.86 16.18
CA GLY A 39 -17.99 -29.58 17.45
C GLY A 39 -16.63 -29.71 18.12
N LEU A 40 -15.69 -28.78 17.89
CA LEU A 40 -14.44 -28.77 18.65
C LEU A 40 -14.66 -28.27 20.09
N ASP A 41 -14.26 -29.07 21.07
CA ASP A 41 -14.51 -28.82 22.49
C ASP A 41 -13.64 -27.70 23.09
N LYS A 42 -12.48 -27.41 22.50
CA LYS A 42 -11.46 -26.50 23.06
C LYS A 42 -11.08 -25.37 22.10
N VAL A 43 -12.05 -24.50 21.82
CA VAL A 43 -11.81 -23.28 21.02
C VAL A 43 -11.63 -22.09 21.96
N ALA A 44 -10.46 -21.45 21.89
CA ALA A 44 -10.10 -20.25 22.65
C ALA A 44 -9.56 -19.16 21.72
N VAL A 45 -9.78 -17.90 22.11
CA VAL A 45 -9.22 -16.73 21.44
C VAL A 45 -8.10 -16.19 22.31
N GLN A 46 -6.93 -15.95 21.70
CA GLN A 46 -5.81 -15.30 22.36
C GLN A 46 -5.60 -13.92 21.74
N GLU A 47 -5.82 -12.89 22.55
CA GLU A 47 -5.54 -11.50 22.17
C GLU A 47 -4.09 -11.16 22.47
N TYR A 48 -3.51 -10.32 21.61
CA TYR A 48 -2.16 -9.79 21.78
C TYR A 48 -2.06 -8.42 21.12
N ASP A 49 -1.20 -7.58 21.67
CA ASP A 49 -0.93 -6.26 21.11
C ASP A 49 0.09 -6.36 19.98
N VAL A 50 -0.20 -5.70 18.87
CA VAL A 50 0.71 -5.59 17.73
C VAL A 50 0.66 -4.19 17.17
N SER A 51 1.84 -3.62 16.88
CA SER A 51 1.94 -2.35 16.17
C SER A 51 1.88 -2.61 14.67
N ILE A 52 0.92 -1.96 14.02
CA ILE A 52 0.64 -2.12 12.58
C ILE A 52 0.48 -0.75 11.93
N PRO A 53 0.88 -0.59 10.66
CA PRO A 53 0.53 0.60 9.89
C PRO A 53 -0.97 0.59 9.61
N MET A 54 -1.64 1.71 9.87
CA MET A 54 -3.05 1.92 9.54
C MET A 54 -3.17 2.96 8.44
N GLU A 55 -3.62 2.53 7.27
CA GLU A 55 -4.00 3.42 6.18
C GLU A 55 -5.34 4.09 6.52
N LYS A 56 -5.36 5.42 6.51
CA LYS A 56 -6.60 6.20 6.65
C LYS A 56 -7.17 6.53 5.28
N THR A 57 -6.48 7.41 4.55
CA THR A 57 -6.80 7.83 3.19
C THR A 57 -5.54 8.43 2.54
N GLY A 58 -5.52 8.46 1.20
CA GLY A 58 -4.56 9.22 0.41
C GLY A 58 -5.20 9.61 -0.92
N ARG A 59 -4.91 10.81 -1.42
CA ARG A 59 -5.40 11.29 -2.73
C ARG A 59 -4.33 12.11 -3.44
N LEU A 60 -4.18 11.86 -4.73
CA LEU A 60 -3.45 12.71 -5.66
C LEU A 60 -4.48 13.58 -6.37
N ARG A 61 -4.27 14.89 -6.40
CA ARG A 61 -5.07 15.82 -7.20
C ARG A 61 -4.20 16.46 -8.26
N LEU A 62 -4.55 16.26 -9.53
CA LEU A 62 -3.92 16.94 -10.65
C LEU A 62 -4.52 18.34 -10.79
N VAL A 63 -3.69 19.38 -10.68
CA VAL A 63 -4.16 20.77 -10.70
C VAL A 63 -4.66 21.19 -12.10
N GLY A 64 -4.12 20.59 -13.16
CA GLY A 64 -4.41 20.98 -14.54
C GLY A 64 -5.85 20.71 -14.96
N ASP A 65 -6.42 19.58 -14.56
CA ASP A 65 -7.75 19.12 -14.97
C ASP A 65 -8.67 18.79 -13.78
N GLY A 66 -8.16 18.85 -12.54
CA GLY A 66 -8.90 18.54 -11.33
C GLY A 66 -9.06 17.04 -11.07
N THR A 67 -8.41 16.17 -11.85
CA THR A 67 -8.50 14.72 -11.69
C THR A 67 -8.01 14.31 -10.30
N GLU A 68 -8.81 13.50 -9.60
CA GLU A 68 -8.44 12.92 -8.30
C GLU A 68 -8.23 11.41 -8.43
N LEU A 69 -7.10 10.93 -7.93
CA LEU A 69 -6.76 9.51 -7.90
C LEU A 69 -6.58 9.06 -6.45
N PRO A 70 -7.15 7.92 -6.04
CA PRO A 70 -6.86 7.34 -4.75
C PRO A 70 -5.39 6.93 -4.69
N LEU A 71 -4.77 7.17 -3.54
CA LEU A 71 -3.42 6.75 -3.24
C LEU A 71 -3.47 5.74 -2.11
N HIS A 72 -2.78 4.62 -2.29
CA HIS A 72 -2.59 3.61 -1.26
C HIS A 72 -1.18 3.72 -0.69
N GLY A 73 -1.01 3.50 0.61
CA GLY A 73 0.29 3.47 1.25
C GLY A 73 0.99 2.14 0.98
N LEU A 74 2.26 2.18 0.60
CA LEU A 74 3.07 0.97 0.61
C LEU A 74 3.26 0.48 2.05
N TRP A 75 3.48 -0.83 2.19
CA TRP A 75 3.93 -1.38 3.46
C TRP A 75 5.22 -0.67 3.88
N PRO A 76 5.30 -0.17 5.12
CA PRO A 76 6.43 0.63 5.56
C PRO A 76 7.75 -0.14 5.42
N ASN A 77 8.78 0.54 4.93
CA ASN A 77 10.13 0.03 5.04
C ASN A 77 10.61 0.26 6.48
N LEU A 78 10.72 -0.82 7.25
CA LEU A 78 10.90 -0.80 8.70
C LEU A 78 9.72 -0.09 9.40
N VAL A 79 9.98 1.01 10.10
CA VAL A 79 9.00 1.68 10.98
C VAL A 79 8.35 2.91 10.34
N LYS A 80 8.72 3.26 9.10
CA LYS A 80 8.32 4.52 8.49
C LYS A 80 7.10 4.37 7.58
N THR A 81 5.97 4.92 8.02
CA THR A 81 4.72 4.92 7.27
C THR A 81 4.74 5.92 6.13
N SER A 82 4.01 5.60 5.06
CA SER A 82 3.67 6.56 4.00
C SER A 82 2.77 7.64 4.57
N THR A 83 3.35 8.78 4.94
CA THR A 83 2.64 9.86 5.63
C THR A 83 3.12 11.20 5.11
N LEU A 84 2.19 12.08 4.79
CA LEU A 84 2.44 13.45 4.38
C LEU A 84 2.30 14.40 5.59
N PRO A 85 2.96 15.57 5.56
CA PRO A 85 2.69 16.62 6.55
C PRO A 85 1.23 17.08 6.51
N GLU A 86 0.79 17.76 7.57
CA GLU A 86 -0.51 18.41 7.60
C GLU A 86 -0.63 19.41 6.45
N GLY A 87 -1.76 19.37 5.72
CA GLY A 87 -1.93 20.15 4.48
C GLY A 87 -1.44 19.45 3.20
N GLY A 88 -0.76 18.31 3.32
CA GLY A 88 -0.28 17.52 2.18
C GLY A 88 1.00 18.06 1.57
N LEU A 89 1.29 17.63 0.34
CA LEU A 89 2.45 18.04 -0.44
C LEU A 89 1.99 18.55 -1.81
N GLN A 90 2.64 19.60 -2.31
CA GLN A 90 2.44 20.11 -3.66
C GLN A 90 3.77 20.18 -4.38
N GLY A 91 3.79 19.75 -5.64
CA GLY A 91 4.98 19.74 -6.48
C GLY A 91 4.64 19.32 -7.89
N GLN A 92 5.61 19.44 -8.79
CA GLN A 92 5.50 18.87 -10.13
C GLN A 92 5.50 17.35 -10.03
N LEU A 93 4.67 16.72 -10.88
CA LEU A 93 4.71 15.29 -11.09
C LEU A 93 5.73 14.98 -12.17
N ILE A 94 6.82 14.31 -11.79
CA ILE A 94 7.95 14.02 -12.66
C ILE A 94 7.96 12.54 -12.98
N ASP A 95 7.90 12.19 -14.26
CA ASP A 95 8.15 10.82 -14.69
C ASP A 95 9.61 10.46 -14.44
N GLY A 96 9.88 9.51 -13.55
CA GLY A 96 11.20 8.99 -13.22
C GLY A 96 11.49 7.61 -13.83
N GLY A 97 10.58 7.06 -14.64
CA GLY A 97 10.73 5.75 -15.26
C GLY A 97 11.09 4.65 -14.26
N ARG A 98 12.24 3.99 -14.48
CA ARG A 98 12.72 2.91 -13.60
C ARG A 98 13.50 3.42 -12.39
N GLY A 99 13.69 4.74 -12.25
CA GLY A 99 14.45 5.36 -11.18
C GLY A 99 15.97 5.26 -11.36
N GLU A 100 16.46 4.94 -12.56
CA GLU A 100 17.90 4.97 -12.83
C GLU A 100 18.38 6.43 -12.88
N LEU A 101 19.63 6.71 -12.50
CA LEU A 101 20.13 8.09 -12.50
C LEU A 101 20.02 8.77 -13.88
N ARG A 102 20.16 8.01 -14.97
CA ARG A 102 19.93 8.51 -16.34
C ARG A 102 18.49 8.90 -16.62
N ASP A 103 17.52 8.26 -15.96
CA ASP A 103 16.09 8.59 -16.09
C ASP A 103 15.77 9.89 -15.35
N LEU A 104 16.61 10.28 -14.38
CA LEU A 104 16.46 11.47 -13.55
C LEU A 104 17.32 12.65 -14.03
N ASP A 105 18.21 12.42 -14.99
CA ASP A 105 19.15 13.43 -15.49
C ASP A 105 18.41 14.62 -16.11
N GLY A 106 18.85 15.83 -15.75
CA GLY A 106 18.22 17.09 -16.18
C GLY A 106 16.82 17.37 -15.61
N LYS A 107 16.27 16.52 -14.73
CA LYS A 107 14.95 16.72 -14.11
C LYS A 107 15.08 17.41 -12.74
N THR A 108 14.15 18.32 -12.45
CA THR A 108 14.12 19.05 -11.17
C THR A 108 13.51 18.21 -10.06
N ILE A 109 14.25 17.22 -9.54
CA ILE A 109 13.72 16.25 -8.57
C ILE A 109 13.46 16.86 -7.18
N GLU A 110 14.36 17.73 -6.71
CA GLU A 110 14.28 18.28 -5.36
C GLU A 110 12.94 18.98 -5.09
N GLY A 111 12.28 18.59 -3.99
CA GLY A 111 10.98 19.14 -3.57
C GLY A 111 9.77 18.66 -4.38
N ASN A 112 9.97 17.86 -5.42
CA ASN A 112 8.91 17.41 -6.32
C ASN A 112 8.51 15.94 -6.10
N VAL A 113 7.44 15.52 -6.78
CA VAL A 113 6.87 14.17 -6.68
C VAL A 113 7.33 13.35 -7.88
N VAL A 114 7.99 12.22 -7.65
CA VAL A 114 8.50 11.37 -8.73
C VAL A 114 7.59 10.16 -8.93
N LEU A 115 7.17 9.94 -10.16
CA LEU A 115 6.44 8.76 -10.61
C LEU A 115 7.45 7.68 -11.02
N LEU A 116 7.36 6.49 -10.44
CA LEU A 116 8.25 5.37 -10.74
C LEU A 116 7.47 4.11 -11.10
N ASP A 117 8.10 3.27 -11.92
CA ASP A 117 7.67 1.89 -12.08
C ASP A 117 7.69 1.16 -10.73
N PHE A 118 6.61 0.46 -10.37
CA PHE A 118 6.55 -0.33 -9.13
C PHE A 118 7.69 -1.35 -9.02
N ASN A 119 8.07 -1.96 -10.14
CA ASN A 119 9.15 -2.95 -10.21
C ASN A 119 10.55 -2.31 -10.29
N SER A 120 10.73 -1.10 -9.73
CA SER A 120 12.01 -0.39 -9.68
C SER A 120 12.98 -0.91 -8.61
N GLY A 121 12.52 -1.80 -7.72
CA GLY A 121 13.34 -2.32 -6.62
C GLY A 121 13.76 -1.18 -5.69
N ASP A 122 15.03 -1.11 -5.31
CA ASP A 122 15.53 -0.07 -4.40
C ASP A 122 15.83 1.28 -5.10
N ARG A 123 15.55 1.41 -6.41
CA ARG A 123 15.92 2.62 -7.17
C ARG A 123 15.13 3.87 -6.80
N TRP A 124 14.03 3.74 -6.06
CA TRP A 124 13.38 4.90 -5.42
C TRP A 124 14.31 5.66 -4.47
N LEU A 125 15.37 5.02 -3.96
CA LEU A 125 16.41 5.68 -3.18
C LEU A 125 17.14 6.77 -3.98
N ASN A 126 17.31 6.61 -5.30
CA ASN A 126 17.92 7.64 -6.12
C ASN A 126 17.07 8.93 -6.11
N CYS A 127 15.75 8.79 -6.19
CA CYS A 127 14.83 9.92 -6.07
C CYS A 127 14.94 10.56 -4.68
N ALA A 128 15.00 9.75 -3.62
CA ALA A 128 15.19 10.24 -2.26
C ALA A 128 16.52 10.99 -2.08
N TYR A 129 17.62 10.47 -2.62
CA TYR A 129 18.94 11.12 -2.56
C TYR A 129 19.00 12.44 -3.32
N LEU A 130 18.18 12.59 -4.38
CA LEU A 130 18.03 13.84 -5.12
C LEU A 130 16.99 14.79 -4.50
N GLY A 131 16.48 14.48 -3.31
CA GLY A 131 15.57 15.36 -2.57
C GLY A 131 14.11 15.29 -3.03
N ALA A 132 13.68 14.20 -3.68
CA ALA A 132 12.26 14.01 -3.99
C ALA A 132 11.42 14.10 -2.72
N ALA A 133 10.37 14.91 -2.76
CA ALA A 133 9.47 15.08 -1.62
C ALA A 133 8.54 13.87 -1.42
N ALA A 134 8.20 13.17 -2.51
CA ALA A 134 7.50 11.89 -2.46
C ALA A 134 7.78 11.05 -3.72
N VAL A 135 7.57 9.75 -3.60
CA VAL A 135 7.59 8.80 -4.72
C VAL A 135 6.21 8.15 -4.84
N LEU A 136 5.66 8.18 -6.06
CA LEU A 136 4.45 7.47 -6.44
C LEU A 136 4.85 6.30 -7.34
N PHE A 137 4.36 5.11 -7.05
CA PHE A 137 4.55 3.92 -7.86
C PHE A 137 3.33 3.69 -8.73
N VAL A 138 3.56 3.56 -10.04
CA VAL A 138 2.55 3.13 -11.01
C VAL A 138 2.40 1.63 -10.92
N GLU A 139 1.16 1.17 -10.83
CA GLU A 139 0.85 -0.25 -10.87
C GLU A 139 1.47 -0.93 -12.11
N PRO A 140 2.14 -2.08 -11.95
CA PRO A 140 2.69 -2.77 -13.11
C PRO A 140 1.58 -3.54 -13.85
N ASP A 141 1.70 -3.65 -15.18
CA ASP A 141 0.80 -4.51 -16.00
C ASP A 141 0.81 -5.99 -15.56
N SER A 142 1.87 -6.41 -14.85
CA SER A 142 1.96 -7.71 -14.20
C SER A 142 2.74 -7.61 -12.90
N LEU A 143 2.18 -8.18 -11.84
CA LEU A 143 2.86 -8.36 -10.56
C LEU A 143 3.72 -9.63 -10.62
N PRO A 144 5.02 -9.59 -10.26
CA PRO A 144 5.72 -10.83 -9.95
C PRO A 144 5.00 -11.57 -8.82
N PHE A 145 5.00 -12.90 -8.84
CA PHE A 145 4.28 -13.79 -7.91
C PHE A 145 4.47 -13.50 -6.39
N THR A 146 5.42 -12.64 -6.04
CA THR A 146 5.82 -12.29 -4.66
C THR A 146 5.39 -10.89 -4.20
N SER A 147 4.69 -10.08 -5.02
CA SER A 147 4.32 -8.71 -4.64
C SER A 147 2.88 -8.57 -4.11
N THR A 148 2.73 -7.61 -3.19
CA THR A 148 1.53 -7.09 -2.50
C THR A 148 0.33 -6.86 -3.46
N PRO A 149 -0.95 -6.88 -2.98
CA PRO A 149 -2.10 -6.77 -3.86
C PRO A 149 -2.08 -5.51 -4.73
N SER A 150 -2.66 -5.65 -5.92
CA SER A 150 -2.91 -4.63 -6.94
C SER A 150 -3.58 -3.37 -6.38
N PHE A 151 -2.95 -2.21 -6.59
CA PHE A 151 -3.47 -0.87 -6.31
C PHE A 151 -3.10 0.05 -7.48
N ASN A 152 -4.06 0.82 -8.00
CA ASN A 152 -3.89 1.68 -9.18
C ASN A 152 -2.70 2.65 -9.09
N VAL A 153 -2.41 3.18 -7.90
CA VAL A 153 -1.21 3.97 -7.57
C VAL A 153 -0.88 3.77 -6.09
N THR A 154 0.38 3.45 -5.79
CA THR A 154 0.85 3.32 -4.40
C THR A 154 1.91 4.37 -4.07
N VAL A 155 2.00 4.81 -2.82
CA VAL A 155 2.86 5.93 -2.42
C VAL A 155 3.84 5.53 -1.35
N GLN A 156 5.07 5.99 -1.53
CA GLN A 156 6.09 6.02 -0.50
C GLN A 156 6.58 7.46 -0.34
N VAL A 157 6.38 8.00 0.86
CA VAL A 157 6.85 9.36 1.17
C VAL A 157 8.31 9.29 1.65
N THR A 158 9.19 9.97 0.93
CA THR A 158 10.63 9.99 1.15
C THR A 158 11.06 11.24 1.92
N GLN A 159 10.75 11.35 3.21
CA GLN A 159 11.36 12.40 4.05
C GLN A 159 12.53 11.86 4.88
N LEU A 160 13.72 11.70 4.30
CA LEU A 160 14.90 11.25 5.06
C LEU A 160 15.15 12.10 6.32
#